data_AF-A0AAX1QA56-F1
#
_entry.id   AF-A0AAX1QA56-F1
#
_cell.length_a   1.000
_cell.length_b   1.000
_cell.length_c   1.000
_cell.angle_alpha   90.00
_cell.angle_beta   90.00
_cell.angle_gamma   90.00
#
_symmetry.space_group_name_H-M   'P 1'
#
loop_
_entity.id
_entity.type
_entity.pdbx_description
1 polymer ?
#
loop_
_entity_poly.entity_id
_entity_poly.type
_entity_poly.pdbx_seq_one_letter_code
_entity_poly.pdbx_strand_id
1 'polypeptide(L)'
;MKRAVGIFFIIQSLLTYLIIDALYAPFKVKDKITMTDMETGVTTVSYSSPSEIHLIYVIPIITFILGIYFILTRKRKQELIT
;
A
#
# COMPACT_ATOMS: atom_id res chain seq x y z
N MET A 1 -13.16 -23.88 -4.19
CA MET A 1 -11.79 -23.61 -3.71
C MET A 1 -11.20 -22.32 -4.29
N LYS A 2 -11.01 -22.16 -5.61
CA LYS A 2 -10.41 -20.94 -6.22
C LYS A 2 -11.07 -19.61 -5.79
N ARG A 3 -12.40 -19.56 -5.67
CA ARG A 3 -13.13 -18.35 -5.21
C ARG A 3 -12.84 -18.00 -3.74
N ALA A 4 -12.78 -19.00 -2.85
CA ALA A 4 -12.45 -18.78 -1.44
C ALA A 4 -11.00 -18.31 -1.27
N VAL A 5 -10.08 -18.92 -2.03
CA VAL A 5 -8.67 -18.48 -2.09
C VAL A 5 -8.55 -17.04 -2.62
N GLY A 6 -9.32 -16.68 -3.64
CA GLY A 6 -9.34 -15.31 -4.16
C GLY A 6 -9.88 -14.28 -3.16
N ILE A 7 -10.96 -14.62 -2.43
CA ILE A 7 -11.50 -13.78 -1.34
C ILE A 7 -10.46 -13.63 -0.23
N PHE A 8 -9.80 -14.72 0.16
CA PHE A 8 -8.73 -14.69 1.16
C PHE A 8 -7.59 -13.74 0.75
N PHE A 9 -7.11 -13.81 -0.50
CA PHE A 9 -6.08 -12.89 -0.99
C PHE A 9 -6.52 -11.43 -0.99
N ILE A 10 -7.77 -11.15 -1.35
CA ILE A 10 -8.31 -9.79 -1.29
C ILE A 10 -8.28 -9.26 0.15
N ILE A 11 -8.86 -10.02 1.09
CA ILE A 11 -8.90 -9.60 2.51
C ILE A 11 -7.48 -9.44 3.06
N GLN A 12 -6.60 -10.40 2.79
CA GLN A 12 -5.20 -10.33 3.24
C GLN A 12 -4.49 -9.11 2.66
N SER A 13 -4.65 -8.81 1.36
CA SER A 13 -4.01 -7.64 0.74
C SER A 13 -4.47 -6.31 1.32
N LEU A 14 -5.77 -6.18 1.61
CA LEU A 14 -6.34 -4.99 2.24
C LEU A 14 -5.84 -4.85 3.68
N LEU A 15 -5.81 -5.95 4.43
CA LEU A 15 -5.30 -5.96 5.79
C LEU A 15 -3.80 -5.57 5.82
N THR A 16 -3.00 -6.15 4.93
CA THR A 16 -1.57 -5.80 4.80
C THR A 16 -1.39 -4.34 4.43
N TYR A 17 -2.18 -3.81 3.48
CA TYR A 17 -2.16 -2.39 3.14
C TYR A 17 -2.43 -1.51 4.37
N LEU A 18 -3.48 -1.82 5.13
CA LEU A 18 -3.85 -1.05 6.33
C LEU A 18 -2.78 -1.12 7.43
N ILE A 19 -2.17 -2.29 7.64
CA ILE A 19 -1.09 -2.46 8.61
C ILE A 19 0.12 -1.61 8.21
N ILE A 20 0.51 -1.68 6.95
CA ILE A 20 1.59 -0.85 6.41
C ILE A 20 1.26 0.63 6.58
N ASP A 21 0.06 1.06 6.18
CA ASP A 21 -0.34 2.45 6.26
C ASP A 21 -0.27 3.00 7.69
N ALA A 22 -0.74 2.21 8.66
CA ALA A 22 -0.70 2.55 10.08
C ALA A 22 0.73 2.58 10.65
N LEU A 23 1.56 1.58 10.33
CA LEU A 23 2.94 1.51 10.82
C LEU A 23 3.84 2.59 10.22
N TYR A 24 3.60 2.94 8.95
CA TYR A 24 4.44 3.89 8.22
C TYR A 24 3.87 5.31 8.19
N ALA A 25 2.66 5.55 8.70
CA ALA A 25 2.06 6.89 8.87
C ALA A 25 3.03 7.94 9.46
N PRO A 26 3.74 7.70 10.58
CA PRO A 26 4.65 8.69 11.16
C PRO A 26 5.90 8.94 10.31
N PHE A 27 6.21 8.08 9.35
CA PHE A 27 7.37 8.21 8.46
C PHE A 27 7.01 8.81 7.09
N LYS A 28 5.72 9.01 6.79
CA LYS A 28 5.26 9.60 5.51
C LYS A 28 5.74 11.03 5.29
N VAL A 29 6.11 11.72 6.37
CA VAL A 29 6.62 13.07 6.36
C VAL A 29 7.97 13.03 7.08
N LYS A 30 9.04 13.37 6.38
CA LYS A 30 10.33 13.60 7.01
C LYS A 30 10.55 15.09 7.18
N ASP A 31 10.80 15.49 8.41
CA ASP A 31 11.22 16.84 8.75
C ASP A 31 12.67 17.00 8.34
N LYS A 32 12.93 17.93 7.43
CA LYS A 32 14.28 18.32 7.07
C LYS A 32 14.52 19.75 7.50
N ILE A 33 15.40 19.94 8.48
CA ILE A 33 15.87 21.29 8.84
C ILE A 33 16.52 21.88 7.59
N THR A 34 15.97 23.00 7.15
CA THR A 34 16.39 23.67 5.91
C THR A 34 17.21 24.90 6.22
N MET A 35 16.87 25.62 7.30
CA MET A 35 17.64 26.76 7.77
C MET A 35 17.41 26.97 9.27
N THR A 36 18.44 27.42 9.98
CA THR A 36 18.33 27.92 11.35
C THR A 36 18.82 29.35 11.36
N ASP A 37 17.97 30.28 11.76
CA ASP A 37 18.38 31.65 12.05
C ASP A 37 19.18 31.66 13.37
N MET A 38 20.44 32.11 13.31
CA MET A 38 21.34 32.11 14.47
C MET A 38 21.14 33.33 15.40
N GLU A 39 20.48 34.40 14.93
CA GLU A 39 20.16 35.56 15.78
C GLU A 39 18.88 35.31 16.58
N THR A 40 17.86 34.73 15.95
CA THR A 40 16.55 34.50 16.58
C THR A 40 16.39 33.08 17.13
N GLY A 41 17.23 32.13 16.71
CA GLY A 41 17.12 30.71 17.06
C GLY A 41 16.01 29.96 16.32
N VAL A 42 15.29 30.63 15.40
CA VAL A 42 14.15 30.04 14.68
C VAL A 42 14.64 29.03 13.65
N THR A 43 14.10 27.81 13.72
CA THR A 43 14.37 26.72 12.77
C THR A 43 13.24 26.63 11.73
N THR A 44 13.61 26.68 10.46
CA THR A 44 12.70 26.42 9.34
C THR A 44 12.87 24.97 8.89
N VAL A 45 11.78 24.21 8.92
CA VAL A 45 11.73 22.82 8.45
C VAL A 45 10.97 22.73 7.12
N SER A 46 11.47 21.91 6.21
CA SER A 46 10.73 21.51 5.01
C SER A 46 10.20 20.10 5.19
N TYR A 47 8.97 19.90 4.72
CA TYR A 47 8.30 18.62 4.74
C TYR A 47 8.45 17.96 3.37
N SER A 48 9.05 16.77 3.35
CA SER A 48 9.13 15.96 2.13
C SER A 48 8.57 14.57 2.40
N SER A 49 7.85 14.02 1.41
CA SER A 49 7.36 12.66 1.49
C SER A 49 8.41 11.68 0.96
N PRO A 50 8.82 10.65 1.72
CA PRO A 50 9.82 9.69 1.25
C PRO A 50 9.26 8.84 0.12
N SER A 51 9.89 8.90 -1.05
CA SER A 51 9.52 8.11 -2.23
C SER A 51 9.56 6.60 -2.00
N GLU A 52 10.45 6.14 -1.11
CA GLU A 52 10.64 4.71 -0.77
C GLU A 52 9.39 4.08 -0.13
N ILE A 53 8.57 4.87 0.57
CA ILE A 53 7.34 4.38 1.20
C ILE A 53 6.31 3.96 0.15
N HIS A 54 6.41 4.43 -1.10
CA HIS A 54 5.48 4.00 -2.15
C HIS A 54 5.76 2.58 -2.67
N LEU A 55 7.02 2.12 -2.63
CA LEU A 55 7.40 0.79 -3.14
C LEU A 55 6.86 -0.36 -2.28
N ILE A 56 6.67 -0.14 -0.98
CA ILE A 56 6.21 -1.19 -0.06
C ILE A 56 4.75 -1.61 -0.35
N TYR A 57 3.98 -0.75 -1.02
CA TYR A 57 2.59 -1.04 -1.43
C TYR A 57 2.49 -1.93 -2.69
N VAL A 58 3.59 -2.21 -3.37
CA VAL A 58 3.57 -3.04 -4.59
C VAL A 58 3.09 -4.47 -4.28
N ILE A 59 3.53 -5.04 -3.16
CA ILE A 59 3.17 -6.41 -2.75
C ILE A 59 1.65 -6.56 -2.50
N PRO A 60 0.99 -5.71 -1.68
CA PRO A 60 -0.46 -5.81 -1.51
C PRO A 60 -1.22 -5.56 -2.82
N ILE A 61 -0.77 -4.66 -3.70
CA ILE A 61 -1.41 -4.44 -5.01
C ILE A 61 -1.38 -5.72 -5.87
N ILE A 62 -0.23 -6.36 -6.01
CA ILE A 62 -0.09 -7.60 -6.79
C ILE A 62 -0.98 -8.70 -6.20
N THR A 63 -0.98 -8.84 -4.87
CA THR A 63 -1.79 -9.83 -4.15
C THR A 63 -3.28 -9.60 -4.36
N PHE A 64 -3.73 -8.35 -4.38
CA PHE A 64 -5.11 -7.97 -4.66
C PHE A 64 -5.53 -8.36 -6.08
N ILE A 65 -4.70 -8.07 -7.08
CA ILE A 65 -4.95 -8.44 -8.49
C ILE A 65 -5.04 -9.97 -8.65
N LEU A 66 -4.14 -10.72 -8.00
CA LEU A 66 -4.19 -12.19 -7.96
C LEU A 66 -5.51 -12.68 -7.36
N GLY A 67 -5.97 -12.08 -6.27
CA GLY A 67 -7.26 -12.40 -5.65
C GLY A 67 -8.44 -12.23 -6.61
N ILE A 68 -8.49 -11.11 -7.33
CA ILE A 68 -9.49 -10.84 -8.38
C ILE A 68 -9.43 -11.89 -9.49
N TYR A 69 -8.23 -12.22 -9.96
CA TYR A 69 -8.01 -13.23 -11.00
C TYR A 69 -8.56 -14.60 -10.58
N PHE A 70 -8.30 -15.05 -9.36
CA PHE A 70 -8.79 -16.34 -8.85
C PHE A 70 -10.32 -16.41 -8.75
N ILE A 71 -10.98 -15.28 -8.51
CA ILE A 71 -12.45 -15.18 -8.51
C ILE A 71 -13.00 -15.25 -9.94
N LEU A 72 -12.41 -14.50 -10.87
CA LEU A 72 -12.88 -14.39 -12.27
C LEU A 72 -12.61 -15.64 -13.10
N THR A 73 -11.50 -16.34 -12.87
CA THR A 73 -11.07 -17.50 -13.67
C THR A 73 -12.10 -18.64 -13.70
N ARG A 74 -13.01 -18.73 -12.71
CA ARG A 74 -14.09 -19.74 -12.73
C ARG A 74 -15.29 -19.33 -13.60
N LYS A 75 -15.62 -18.04 -13.73
CA LYS A 75 -16.77 -17.58 -14.54
C LYS A 75 -16.59 -17.95 -16.02
N ARG A 76 -15.40 -17.68 -16.57
CA ARG A 76 -15.08 -18.04 -17.97
C ARG A 76 -15.15 -19.55 -18.24
N LYS A 77 -14.87 -20.40 -17.24
CA LYS A 77 -14.94 -21.86 -17.42
C LYS A 77 -16.38 -22.39 -17.40
N GLN A 78 -17.33 -21.70 -16.77
CA GLN A 78 -18.75 -22.08 -16.82
C GLN A 78 -19.42 -21.61 -18.11
N GLU A 79 -19.10 -20.40 -18.58
CA GLU A 79 -19.60 -19.85 -19.85
C GLU A 79 -19.12 -20.62 -21.10
N LEU A 80 -17.97 -21.30 -21.03
CA LEU A 80 -17.44 -22.14 -22.13
C LEU A 80 -18.01 -23.57 -22.17
N ILE A 81 -18.78 -23.98 -21.16
CA ILE A 81 -19.32 -25.36 -21.02
C ILE A 81 -20.86 -25.36 -21.14
N THR A 82 -21.49 -24.19 -21.23
CA THR A 82 -22.94 -24.03 -21.44
C THR A 82 -23.19 -23.61 -22.88
#